data_AF-A0A225DMI9-F1
#
_entry.id   AF-A0A225DMI9-F1
#
_cell.length_a   1.000
_cell.length_b   1.000
_cell.length_c   1.000
_cell.angle_alpha   90.00
_cell.angle_beta   90.00
_cell.angle_gamma   90.00
#
_symmetry.space_group_name_H-M   'P 1'
#
loop_
_entity.id
_entity.type
_entity.pdbx_description
1 polymer ?
#
loop_
_entity_poly.entity_id
_entity_poly.type
_entity_poly.pdbx_seq_one_letter_code
_entity_poly.pdbx_strand_id
1 'polypeptide(L)'
;MCASFGLKSSGAKAELVTRLIDFYDDLTFEERVTKDSREEWYANYELLAGRAYAELPAKRLINKDLDIEHMFEDATAFLFEARLHVPCDMTRKDNKADGKLQLDNTQCLLLDCKSAEAAVNLQDYLDTQFDGYLRKERDSGKQPLGFLVIAPGFTPQSLRLAYQYKARTTWDVALITAEGLRHLADRWVIAEPQKPFPVRLLNRTDIIDKERAEILLSLV
;
A
#
# COMPACT_ATOMS: atom_id res chain seq x y z
N MET A 1 36.35 -2.30 -5.12
CA MET A 1 35.33 -1.53 -5.86
C MET A 1 34.64 -2.39 -6.94
N CYS A 2 35.35 -3.08 -7.85
CA CYS A 2 34.69 -4.05 -8.77
C CYS A 2 34.37 -5.41 -8.10
N ALA A 3 35.23 -5.88 -7.19
CA ALA A 3 35.05 -7.17 -6.50
C ALA A 3 33.76 -7.26 -5.65
N SER A 4 33.25 -6.12 -5.15
CA SER A 4 32.00 -6.05 -4.40
C SER A 4 30.74 -6.25 -5.26
N PHE A 5 30.88 -6.20 -6.59
CA PHE A 5 29.80 -6.41 -7.56
C PHE A 5 30.01 -7.71 -8.37
N GLY A 6 30.87 -8.63 -7.90
CA GLY A 6 31.18 -9.87 -8.61
C GLY A 6 32.01 -9.69 -9.90
N LEU A 7 32.49 -8.47 -10.18
CA LEU A 7 33.26 -8.16 -11.39
C LEU A 7 34.76 -8.40 -11.17
N LYS A 8 35.44 -8.82 -12.24
CA LYS A 8 36.89 -9.05 -12.24
C LYS A 8 37.63 -7.78 -11.80
N SER A 9 38.40 -7.87 -10.71
CA SER A 9 39.02 -6.73 -10.02
C SER A 9 40.47 -6.43 -10.44
N SER A 10 41.04 -7.24 -11.33
CA SER A 10 42.36 -7.03 -11.91
C SER A 10 42.27 -6.20 -13.21
N GLY A 11 43.22 -5.29 -13.43
CA GLY A 11 43.32 -4.49 -14.65
C GLY A 11 43.77 -3.06 -14.38
N ALA A 12 44.01 -2.29 -15.44
CA ALA A 12 44.33 -0.88 -15.32
C ALA A 12 43.10 -0.10 -14.80
N LYS A 13 43.33 1.03 -14.11
CA LYS A 13 42.25 1.84 -13.52
C LYS A 13 41.19 2.24 -14.56
N ALA A 14 41.60 2.58 -15.78
CA ALA A 14 40.69 2.90 -16.87
C ALA A 14 39.78 1.73 -17.23
N GLU A 15 40.33 0.51 -17.32
CA GLU A 15 39.56 -0.71 -17.64
C GLU A 15 38.59 -1.07 -16.52
N LEU A 16 38.95 -0.84 -15.25
CA LEU A 16 38.06 -1.07 -14.11
C LEU A 16 36.89 -0.09 -14.10
N VAL A 17 37.12 1.16 -14.51
CA VAL A 17 36.08 2.18 -14.67
C VAL A 17 35.15 1.82 -15.82
N THR A 18 35.69 1.45 -16.99
CA THR A 18 34.89 0.98 -18.13
C THR A 18 34.05 -0.24 -17.75
N ARG A 19 34.62 -1.22 -17.03
CA ARG A 19 33.90 -2.43 -16.58
C ARG A 19 32.76 -2.14 -15.60
N LEU A 20 32.88 -1.06 -14.82
CA LEU A 20 31.81 -0.56 -13.96
C LEU A 20 30.74 0.16 -14.78
N ILE A 21 31.13 1.00 -15.73
CA ILE A 21 30.21 1.68 -16.65
C ILE A 21 29.41 0.63 -17.44
N ASP A 22 30.07 -0.34 -18.07
CA ASP A 22 29.43 -1.43 -18.81
C ASP A 22 28.47 -2.23 -17.93
N PHE A 23 28.85 -2.53 -16.68
CA PHE A 23 27.97 -3.22 -15.74
C PHE A 23 26.70 -2.42 -15.41
N TYR A 24 26.82 -1.09 -15.26
CA TYR A 24 25.66 -0.22 -15.00
C TYR A 24 24.85 0.10 -16.28
N ASP A 25 25.48 0.10 -17.44
CA ASP A 25 24.82 0.27 -18.75
C ASP A 25 24.06 -1.01 -19.15
N ASP A 26 24.54 -2.20 -18.82
CA ASP A 26 23.83 -3.48 -19.00
C ASP A 26 22.68 -3.65 -17.99
N LEU A 27 22.69 -2.84 -16.93
CA LEU A 27 21.59 -2.64 -15.99
C LEU A 27 20.50 -1.70 -16.54
N THR A 28 20.56 -1.33 -17.82
CA THR A 28 19.47 -0.60 -18.50
C THR A 28 18.21 -1.46 -18.48
N PHE A 29 17.31 -1.11 -17.57
CA PHE A 29 15.95 -1.61 -17.53
C PHE A 29 15.33 -1.44 -18.93
N GLU A 30 14.95 -2.56 -19.55
CA GLU A 30 14.08 -2.51 -20.72
C GLU A 30 12.91 -1.59 -20.38
N GLU A 31 12.72 -0.54 -21.17
CA GLU A 31 11.64 0.43 -20.99
C GLU A 31 10.31 -0.31 -21.20
N ARG A 32 9.78 -0.91 -20.13
CA ARG A 32 8.45 -1.49 -20.13
C ARG A 32 7.49 -0.32 -20.31
N VAL A 33 6.96 -0.17 -21.51
CA VAL A 33 5.85 0.74 -21.78
C VAL A 33 4.63 0.18 -21.04
N THR A 34 4.47 0.56 -19.78
CA THR A 34 3.28 0.25 -19.00
C THR A 34 2.13 1.08 -19.55
N LYS A 35 0.94 0.49 -19.70
CA LYS A 35 -0.26 1.24 -20.11
C LYS A 35 -0.79 2.13 -18.99
N ASP A 36 -0.42 1.81 -17.75
CA ASP A 36 -0.80 2.52 -16.54
C ASP A 36 0.47 2.93 -15.80
N SER A 37 0.65 4.25 -15.63
CA SER A 37 1.80 4.81 -14.91
C SER A 37 1.85 4.39 -13.44
N ARG A 38 0.70 4.02 -12.85
CA ARG A 38 0.59 3.58 -11.45
C ARG A 38 1.23 2.22 -11.21
N GLU A 39 1.44 1.42 -12.27
CA GLU A 39 2.09 0.10 -12.16
C GLU A 39 3.54 0.21 -11.66
N GLU A 40 4.26 1.27 -12.04
CA GLU A 40 5.62 1.52 -11.56
C GLU A 40 5.64 1.84 -10.06
N TRP A 41 4.66 2.61 -9.59
CA TRP A 41 4.49 2.93 -8.18
C TRP A 41 4.10 1.69 -7.37
N TYR A 42 3.22 0.85 -7.93
CA TYR A 42 2.90 -0.45 -7.35
C TYR A 42 4.11 -1.38 -7.24
N ALA A 43 5.01 -1.39 -8.24
CA ALA A 43 6.25 -2.18 -8.15
C ALA A 43 7.15 -1.76 -6.96
N ASN A 44 6.98 -0.53 -6.46
CA ASN A 44 7.70 0.05 -5.33
C ASN A 44 6.79 0.34 -4.13
N TYR A 45 5.66 -0.35 -4.03
CA TYR A 45 4.58 -0.07 -3.07
C TYR A 45 5.04 0.05 -1.62
N GLU A 46 5.85 -0.91 -1.16
CA GLU A 46 6.35 -0.95 0.22
C GLU A 46 7.37 0.17 0.49
N LEU A 47 8.17 0.54 -0.51
CA LEU A 47 9.12 1.66 -0.39
C LEU A 47 8.38 2.99 -0.29
N LEU A 48 7.28 3.15 -1.03
CA LEU A 48 6.40 4.31 -0.93
C LEU A 48 5.72 4.38 0.44
N ALA A 49 5.17 3.24 0.92
CA ALA A 49 4.58 3.15 2.25
C ALA A 49 5.59 3.53 3.33
N GLY A 50 6.82 3.01 3.25
CA GLY A 50 7.89 3.20 4.22
C GLY A 50 8.65 4.53 4.09
N ARG A 51 8.30 5.41 3.15
CA ARG A 51 9.08 6.61 2.79
C ARG A 51 10.58 6.32 2.69
N ALA A 52 10.95 5.30 1.91
CA ALA A 52 12.35 4.87 1.79
C ALA A 52 13.20 5.86 0.96
N TYR A 53 13.51 7.03 1.53
CA TYR A 53 14.21 8.14 0.87
C TYR A 53 15.62 7.79 0.37
N ALA A 54 16.25 6.75 0.91
CA ALA A 54 17.53 6.27 0.39
C ALA A 54 17.40 5.52 -0.94
N GLU A 55 16.27 4.87 -1.19
CA GLU A 55 16.07 3.97 -2.32
C GLU A 55 15.24 4.59 -3.45
N LEU A 56 14.23 5.39 -3.12
CA LEU A 56 13.31 5.98 -4.10
C LEU A 56 14.01 6.93 -5.10
N PRO A 57 14.94 7.84 -4.70
CA PRO A 57 15.69 8.67 -5.63
C PRO A 57 16.68 7.87 -6.48
N ALA A 58 17.28 6.82 -5.92
CA ALA A 58 18.21 5.95 -6.65
C ALA A 58 17.50 5.23 -7.81
N LYS A 59 16.21 4.93 -7.64
CA LYS A 59 15.32 4.40 -8.69
C LYS A 59 14.70 5.46 -9.59
N ARG A 60 15.02 6.75 -9.40
CA ARG A 60 14.45 7.91 -10.11
C ARG A 60 12.91 8.01 -10.03
N LEU A 61 12.31 7.43 -8.99
CA LEU A 61 10.85 7.41 -8.81
C LEU A 61 10.30 8.72 -8.28
N ILE A 62 11.09 9.46 -7.50
CA ILE A 62 10.69 10.73 -6.90
C ILE A 62 11.69 11.83 -7.25
N ASN A 63 11.14 13.00 -7.60
CA ASN A 63 11.93 14.23 -7.79
C ASN A 63 11.71 15.23 -6.63
N LYS A 64 10.66 15.04 -5.81
CA LYS A 64 10.30 15.86 -4.64
C LYS A 64 9.67 14.97 -3.55
N ASP A 65 9.92 15.30 -2.29
CA ASP A 65 9.46 14.50 -1.13
C ASP A 65 7.93 14.45 -0.97
N LEU A 66 7.21 15.47 -1.48
CA LEU A 66 5.77 15.63 -1.31
C LEU A 66 4.93 14.67 -2.17
N ASP A 67 5.53 13.93 -3.09
CA ASP A 67 4.80 13.06 -4.02
C ASP A 67 4.58 11.64 -3.48
N ILE A 68 5.28 11.23 -2.41
CA ILE A 68 5.25 9.84 -1.92
C ILE A 68 3.86 9.43 -1.42
N GLU A 69 3.17 10.31 -0.68
CA GLU A 69 1.81 10.04 -0.18
C GLU A 69 0.84 9.80 -1.34
N HIS A 70 0.80 10.72 -2.32
CA HIS A 70 -0.04 10.58 -3.50
C HIS A 70 0.33 9.35 -4.36
N MET A 71 1.63 9.07 -4.52
CA MET A 71 2.07 7.87 -5.24
C MET A 71 1.65 6.59 -4.52
N PHE A 72 1.66 6.59 -3.19
CA PHE A 72 1.21 5.45 -2.39
C PHE A 72 -0.30 5.24 -2.50
N GLU A 73 -1.09 6.32 -2.46
CA GLU A 73 -2.54 6.30 -2.74
C GLU A 73 -2.83 5.76 -4.15
N ASP A 74 -2.15 6.27 -5.17
CA ASP A 74 -2.36 5.86 -6.56
C ASP A 74 -1.93 4.41 -6.80
N ALA A 75 -0.83 3.96 -6.18
CA ALA A 75 -0.42 2.57 -6.21
C ALA A 75 -1.43 1.66 -5.49
N THR A 76 -2.07 2.14 -4.42
CA THR A 76 -3.15 1.43 -3.72
C THR A 76 -4.40 1.34 -4.62
N ALA A 77 -4.73 2.41 -5.35
CA ALA A 77 -5.81 2.40 -6.33
C ALA A 77 -5.56 1.34 -7.41
N PHE A 78 -4.36 1.31 -7.98
CA PHE A 78 -3.94 0.29 -8.95
C PHE A 78 -4.02 -1.12 -8.36
N LEU A 79 -3.58 -1.32 -7.12
CA LEU A 79 -3.67 -2.61 -6.43
C LEU A 79 -5.13 -3.09 -6.38
N PHE A 80 -6.07 -2.26 -5.93
CA PHE A 80 -7.48 -2.66 -5.88
C PHE A 80 -8.06 -2.89 -7.27
N GLU A 81 -7.84 -1.98 -8.21
CA GLU A 81 -8.48 -2.04 -9.54
C GLU A 81 -7.89 -3.12 -10.44
N ALA A 82 -6.56 -3.20 -10.53
CA ALA A 82 -5.87 -4.05 -11.50
C ALA A 82 -5.49 -5.42 -10.95
N ARG A 83 -5.22 -5.54 -9.65
CA ARG A 83 -4.80 -6.81 -9.03
C ARG A 83 -5.95 -7.52 -8.31
N LEU A 84 -6.80 -6.76 -7.61
CA LEU A 84 -7.95 -7.32 -6.89
C LEU A 84 -9.26 -7.27 -7.69
N HIS A 85 -9.29 -6.60 -8.84
CA HIS A 85 -10.49 -6.36 -9.66
C HIS A 85 -11.66 -5.75 -8.86
N VAL A 86 -11.33 -4.86 -7.91
CA VAL A 86 -12.30 -4.17 -7.07
C VAL A 86 -12.24 -2.67 -7.39
N PRO A 87 -13.37 -2.05 -7.77
CA PRO A 87 -13.43 -0.61 -7.94
C PRO A 87 -13.11 0.12 -6.63
N CYS A 88 -12.17 1.06 -6.68
CA CYS A 88 -11.77 1.88 -5.54
C CYS A 88 -11.97 3.36 -5.87
N ASP A 89 -12.94 3.99 -5.21
CA ASP A 89 -13.22 5.42 -5.38
C ASP A 89 -12.24 6.23 -4.53
N MET A 90 -11.08 6.55 -5.09
CA MET A 90 -10.06 7.39 -4.45
C MET A 90 -10.42 8.88 -4.56
N THR A 91 -10.24 9.62 -3.47
CA THR A 91 -10.50 11.06 -3.41
C THR A 91 -9.36 11.80 -2.72
N ARG A 92 -8.85 12.85 -3.38
CA ARG A 92 -7.82 13.75 -2.83
C ARG A 92 -8.42 15.00 -2.18
N LYS A 93 -9.58 14.85 -1.56
CA LYS A 93 -10.31 15.98 -0.95
C LYS A 93 -10.03 16.02 0.54
N ASP A 94 -9.59 17.18 1.00
CA ASP A 94 -9.49 17.47 2.42
C ASP A 94 -10.82 17.15 3.14
N ASN A 95 -10.73 16.61 4.35
CA ASN A 95 -11.87 16.17 5.17
C ASN A 95 -12.69 15.00 4.58
N LYS A 96 -12.02 14.11 3.85
CA LYS A 96 -12.51 12.78 3.46
C LYS A 96 -11.40 11.75 3.65
N ALA A 97 -11.79 10.49 3.74
CA ALA A 97 -10.86 9.37 3.63
C ALA A 97 -10.27 9.32 2.22
N ASP A 98 -9.04 8.83 2.07
CA ASP A 98 -8.34 8.76 0.79
C ASP A 98 -9.09 7.90 -0.23
N GLY A 99 -9.81 6.86 0.22
CA GLY A 99 -10.57 6.00 -0.67
C GLY A 99 -11.81 5.36 -0.06
N LYS A 100 -12.63 4.81 -0.94
CA LYS A 100 -13.83 4.05 -0.59
C LYS A 100 -14.02 2.84 -1.48
N LEU A 101 -14.27 1.69 -0.86
CA LEU A 101 -14.66 0.45 -1.52
C LEU A 101 -16.17 0.26 -1.35
N GLN A 102 -16.91 0.26 -2.46
CA GLN A 102 -18.34 0.04 -2.44
C GLN A 102 -18.63 -1.48 -2.42
N LEU A 103 -19.40 -1.94 -1.44
CA LEU A 103 -19.74 -3.37 -1.29
C LEU A 103 -21.10 -3.72 -1.91
N ASP A 104 -22.05 -2.80 -1.79
CA ASP A 104 -23.39 -2.81 -2.41
C ASP A 104 -23.91 -1.37 -2.49
N ASN A 105 -25.19 -1.12 -2.76
CA ASN A 105 -25.71 0.24 -2.95
C ASN A 105 -25.60 1.15 -1.71
N THR A 106 -25.53 0.58 -0.50
CA THR A 106 -25.51 1.33 0.77
C THR A 106 -24.23 1.09 1.56
N GLN A 107 -23.65 -0.11 1.50
CA GLN A 107 -22.52 -0.50 2.31
C GLN A 107 -21.18 -0.16 1.67
N CYS A 108 -20.26 0.35 2.48
CA CYS A 108 -18.91 0.67 2.05
C CYS A 108 -17.87 0.37 3.13
N LEU A 109 -16.63 0.26 2.69
CA LEU A 109 -15.43 0.38 3.53
C LEU A 109 -14.72 1.67 3.14
N LEU A 110 -14.28 2.42 4.13
CA LEU A 110 -13.40 3.58 3.91
C LEU A 110 -11.96 3.13 4.09
N LEU A 111 -11.03 3.78 3.40
CA LEU A 111 -9.61 3.52 3.56
C LEU A 111 -8.78 4.80 3.59
N ASP A 112 -7.64 4.72 4.27
CA ASP A 112 -6.60 5.74 4.27
C ASP A 112 -5.23 5.08 4.11
N CYS A 113 -4.37 5.72 3.34
CA CYS A 113 -3.00 5.33 3.08
C CYS A 113 -2.07 6.19 3.94
N LYS A 114 -1.42 5.58 4.93
CA LYS A 114 -0.46 6.28 5.81
C LYS A 114 0.95 5.85 5.47
N SER A 115 1.67 6.69 4.72
CA SER A 115 3.11 6.51 4.53
C SER A 115 3.89 7.09 5.71
N ALA A 116 4.90 6.36 6.21
CA ALA A 116 5.74 6.78 7.33
C ALA A 116 7.07 6.04 7.32
N GLU A 117 8.14 6.66 7.83
CA GLU A 117 9.44 5.98 8.03
C GLU A 117 9.40 4.96 9.18
N ALA A 118 8.41 5.06 10.07
CA ALA A 118 8.25 4.23 11.24
C ALA A 118 6.82 3.69 11.35
N ALA A 119 6.61 2.80 12.32
CA ALA A 119 5.30 2.22 12.59
C ALA A 119 4.26 3.28 12.96
N VAL A 120 3.08 3.20 12.34
CA VAL A 120 1.97 4.14 12.52
C VAL A 120 1.25 3.89 13.84
N ASN A 121 1.05 4.95 14.62
CA ASN A 121 0.25 4.94 15.83
C ASN A 121 -1.20 5.32 15.48
N LEU A 122 -2.14 4.38 15.68
CA LEU A 122 -3.55 4.60 15.35
C LEU A 122 -4.16 5.76 16.15
N GLN A 123 -3.66 6.04 17.35
CA GLN A 123 -4.21 7.08 18.22
C GLN A 123 -4.21 8.47 17.56
N ASP A 124 -3.23 8.73 16.69
CA ASP A 124 -3.02 10.05 16.08
C ASP A 124 -4.11 10.40 15.06
N TYR A 125 -4.83 9.39 14.55
CA TYR A 125 -5.78 9.52 13.43
C TYR A 125 -7.21 9.09 13.79
N LEU A 126 -7.37 8.18 14.75
CA LEU A 126 -8.63 7.49 14.99
C LEU A 126 -9.79 8.44 15.34
N ASP A 127 -9.60 9.27 16.38
CA ASP A 127 -10.63 10.21 16.85
C ASP A 127 -10.60 11.55 16.09
N THR A 128 -9.45 11.90 15.53
CA THR A 128 -9.22 13.18 14.83
C THR A 128 -9.71 13.15 13.39
N GLN A 129 -9.67 11.98 12.73
CA GLN A 129 -9.99 11.84 11.30
C GLN A 129 -11.00 10.71 11.06
N PHE A 130 -10.68 9.48 11.44
CA PHE A 130 -11.41 8.30 10.96
C PHE A 130 -12.85 8.22 11.48
N ASP A 131 -13.09 8.52 12.76
CA ASP A 131 -14.43 8.59 13.34
C ASP A 131 -15.30 9.64 12.63
N GLY A 132 -14.72 10.80 12.32
CA GLY A 132 -15.40 11.86 11.56
C GLY A 132 -15.81 11.41 10.17
N TYR A 133 -14.94 10.69 9.46
CA TYR A 133 -15.24 10.16 8.12
C TYR A 133 -16.36 9.13 8.13
N LEU A 134 -16.31 8.17 9.07
CA LEU A 134 -17.35 7.15 9.22
C LEU A 134 -18.71 7.75 9.56
N ARG A 135 -18.76 8.72 10.49
CA ARG A 135 -20.00 9.43 10.84
C ARG A 135 -20.56 10.20 9.65
N LYS A 136 -19.73 10.93 8.93
CA LYS A 136 -20.15 11.71 7.75
C LYS A 136 -20.77 10.84 6.67
N GLU A 137 -20.19 9.68 6.38
CA GLU A 137 -20.78 8.74 5.42
C GLU A 137 -22.11 8.17 5.93
N ARG A 138 -22.18 7.79 7.21
CA ARG A 138 -23.42 7.33 7.83
C ARG A 138 -24.53 8.38 7.77
N ASP A 139 -24.21 9.61 8.14
CA ASP A 139 -25.15 10.73 8.19
C ASP A 139 -25.60 11.15 6.78
N SER A 140 -24.83 10.80 5.73
CA SER A 140 -25.23 10.91 4.32
C SER A 140 -26.15 9.78 3.82
N GLY A 141 -26.54 8.84 4.69
CA GLY A 141 -27.43 7.72 4.36
C GLY A 141 -26.72 6.46 3.86
N LYS A 142 -25.38 6.40 3.95
CA LYS A 142 -24.59 5.19 3.67
C LYS A 142 -24.40 4.34 4.94
N GLN A 143 -23.92 3.12 4.77
CA GLN A 143 -23.63 2.18 5.85
C GLN A 143 -22.15 1.80 5.84
N PRO A 144 -21.27 2.62 6.43
CA PRO A 144 -19.88 2.23 6.56
C PRO A 144 -19.77 1.03 7.50
N LEU A 145 -19.13 -0.04 7.03
CA LEU A 145 -18.91 -1.25 7.84
C LEU A 145 -17.66 -1.16 8.70
N GLY A 146 -16.70 -0.36 8.27
CA GLY A 146 -15.42 -0.23 8.94
C GLY A 146 -14.45 0.64 8.15
N PHE A 147 -13.22 0.66 8.63
CA PHE A 147 -12.15 1.49 8.13
C PHE A 147 -10.89 0.65 7.92
N LEU A 148 -10.26 0.80 6.76
CA LEU A 148 -9.01 0.13 6.41
C LEU A 148 -7.88 1.15 6.52
N VAL A 149 -6.94 0.93 7.43
CA VAL A 149 -5.73 1.75 7.52
C VAL A 149 -4.61 0.97 6.85
N ILE A 150 -4.02 1.52 5.80
CA ILE A 150 -2.96 0.86 5.03
C ILE A 150 -1.65 1.61 5.29
N ALA A 151 -0.65 0.92 5.84
CA ALA A 151 0.59 1.56 6.31
C ALA A 151 1.79 0.60 6.20
N PRO A 152 3.05 1.07 6.29
CA PRO A 152 4.21 0.17 6.31
C PRO A 152 4.21 -0.75 7.54
N GLY A 153 3.63 -0.30 8.66
CA GLY A 153 3.50 -1.08 9.89
C GLY A 153 2.76 -0.29 10.96
N PHE A 154 2.48 -0.94 12.09
CA PHE A 154 1.71 -0.35 13.19
C PHE A 154 2.37 -0.56 14.54
N THR A 155 2.18 0.39 15.46
CA THR A 155 2.62 0.20 16.84
C THR A 155 1.82 -0.91 17.53
N PRO A 156 2.39 -1.62 18.52
CA PRO A 156 1.65 -2.67 19.26
C PRO A 156 0.35 -2.17 19.91
N GLN A 157 0.29 -0.89 20.27
CA GLN A 157 -0.88 -0.25 20.89
C GLN A 157 -2.02 -0.04 19.89
N SER A 158 -1.72 0.08 18.60
CA SER A 158 -2.71 0.34 17.54
C SER A 158 -3.80 -0.73 17.51
N LEU A 159 -3.46 -2.02 17.63
CA LEU A 159 -4.45 -3.10 17.64
C LEU A 159 -5.38 -3.02 18.85
N ARG A 160 -4.84 -2.72 20.03
CA ARG A 160 -5.65 -2.54 21.23
C ARG A 160 -6.64 -1.38 21.06
N LEU A 161 -6.20 -0.27 20.48
CA LEU A 161 -7.04 0.89 20.20
C LEU A 161 -8.15 0.56 19.19
N ALA A 162 -7.84 -0.23 18.16
CA ALA A 162 -8.82 -0.71 17.19
C ALA A 162 -9.93 -1.53 17.87
N TYR A 163 -9.58 -2.44 18.78
CA TYR A 163 -10.58 -3.19 19.57
C TYR A 163 -11.42 -2.30 20.50
N GLN A 164 -10.78 -1.33 21.17
CA GLN A 164 -11.50 -0.36 22.00
C GLN A 164 -12.45 0.50 21.16
N TYR A 165 -12.06 0.85 19.92
CA TYR A 165 -12.92 1.54 18.97
C TYR A 165 -14.12 0.69 18.57
N LYS A 166 -13.91 -0.56 18.18
CA LYS A 166 -15.01 -1.47 17.84
C LYS A 166 -15.99 -1.65 18.99
N ALA A 167 -15.49 -1.79 20.21
CA ALA A 167 -16.34 -1.92 21.40
C ALA A 167 -17.22 -0.68 21.63
N ARG A 168 -16.76 0.53 21.28
CA ARG A 168 -17.52 1.78 21.48
C ARG A 168 -18.41 2.17 20.31
N THR A 169 -18.08 1.79 19.07
CA THR A 169 -18.78 2.26 17.85
C THR A 169 -19.43 1.16 17.02
N THR A 170 -19.10 -0.11 17.26
CA THR A 170 -19.42 -1.29 16.42
C THR A 170 -18.72 -1.35 15.06
N TRP A 171 -17.95 -0.34 14.67
CA TRP A 171 -17.19 -0.34 13.42
C TRP A 171 -15.88 -1.11 13.55
N ASP A 172 -15.57 -1.88 12.52
CA ASP A 172 -14.28 -2.57 12.40
C ASP A 172 -13.18 -1.62 11.94
N VAL A 173 -11.96 -1.82 12.44
CA VAL A 173 -10.76 -1.11 11.97
C VAL A 173 -9.69 -2.14 11.62
N ALA A 174 -9.44 -2.32 10.33
CA ALA A 174 -8.41 -3.22 9.84
C ALA A 174 -7.09 -2.46 9.70
N LEU A 175 -6.03 -2.97 10.33
CA LEU A 175 -4.69 -2.42 10.26
C LEU A 175 -3.88 -3.24 9.26
N ILE A 176 -3.79 -2.78 8.03
CA ILE A 176 -3.25 -3.55 6.91
C ILE A 176 -1.82 -3.07 6.61
N THR A 177 -0.85 -3.97 6.70
CA THR A 177 0.52 -3.64 6.29
C THR A 177 0.60 -3.57 4.76
N ALA A 178 1.43 -2.67 4.24
CA ALA A 178 1.65 -2.54 2.80
C ALA A 178 2.19 -3.85 2.19
N GLU A 179 3.10 -4.52 2.91
CA GLU A 179 3.59 -5.86 2.53
C GLU A 179 2.43 -6.88 2.46
N GLY A 180 1.60 -6.95 3.51
CA GLY A 180 0.49 -7.88 3.58
C GLY A 180 -0.55 -7.67 2.46
N LEU A 181 -0.91 -6.41 2.18
CA LEU A 181 -1.88 -6.09 1.13
C LEU A 181 -1.35 -6.40 -0.27
N ARG A 182 -0.10 -6.01 -0.55
CA ARG A 182 0.56 -6.31 -1.82
C ARG A 182 0.67 -7.81 -2.03
N HIS A 183 1.13 -8.54 -1.01
CA HIS A 183 1.24 -9.99 -1.07
C HIS A 183 -0.12 -10.64 -1.36
N LEU A 184 -1.18 -10.21 -0.68
CA LEU A 184 -2.54 -10.68 -0.96
C LEU A 184 -2.93 -10.44 -2.43
N ALA A 185 -2.68 -9.24 -2.95
CA ALA A 185 -3.04 -8.86 -4.30
C ALA A 185 -2.27 -9.60 -5.39
N ASP A 186 -0.96 -9.74 -5.22
CA ASP A 186 -0.10 -10.48 -6.16
C ASP A 186 -0.48 -11.96 -6.21
N ARG A 187 -0.83 -12.55 -5.06
CA ARG A 187 -1.27 -13.96 -5.01
C ARG A 187 -2.67 -14.13 -5.57
N TRP A 188 -3.58 -13.21 -5.29
CA TRP A 188 -4.96 -13.26 -5.78
C TRP A 188 -5.02 -13.21 -7.30
N VAL A 189 -4.35 -12.26 -7.95
CA VAL A 189 -4.39 -12.14 -9.41
C VAL A 189 -3.79 -13.35 -10.13
N ILE A 190 -2.86 -14.07 -9.50
CA ILE A 190 -2.29 -15.31 -10.04
C ILE A 190 -3.30 -16.47 -9.90
N ALA A 191 -3.94 -16.60 -8.74
CA ALA A 191 -4.87 -17.69 -8.47
C ALA A 191 -6.21 -17.52 -9.20
N GLU A 192 -6.70 -16.29 -9.26
CA GLU A 192 -8.07 -15.91 -9.62
C GLU A 192 -8.06 -14.69 -10.58
N PRO A 193 -7.43 -14.78 -11.77
CA PRO A 193 -7.07 -13.64 -12.64
C PRO A 193 -8.22 -12.84 -13.25
N GLN A 194 -9.47 -13.29 -13.06
CA GLN A 194 -10.67 -12.65 -13.62
C GLN A 194 -11.76 -12.45 -12.57
N LYS A 195 -11.49 -12.82 -11.31
CA LYS A 195 -12.49 -12.81 -10.25
C LYS A 195 -12.18 -11.66 -9.29
N PRO A 196 -13.17 -10.83 -8.93
CA PRO A 196 -12.97 -9.80 -7.92
C PRO A 196 -12.71 -10.42 -6.55
N PHE A 197 -11.70 -9.88 -5.85
CA PHE A 197 -11.41 -10.28 -4.48
C PHE A 197 -12.61 -9.96 -3.57
N PRO A 198 -13.02 -10.88 -2.69
CA PRO A 198 -14.10 -10.62 -1.74
C PRO A 198 -13.62 -9.66 -0.62
N VAL A 199 -13.63 -8.35 -0.89
CA VAL A 199 -13.13 -7.31 0.03
C VAL A 199 -13.78 -7.28 1.42
N ARG A 200 -14.94 -7.91 1.59
CA ARG A 200 -15.54 -8.14 2.92
C ARG A 200 -14.63 -8.95 3.84
N LEU A 201 -13.69 -9.74 3.30
CA LEU A 201 -12.69 -10.42 4.12
C LEU A 201 -11.74 -9.47 4.84
N LEU A 202 -11.53 -8.26 4.31
CA LEU A 202 -10.74 -7.21 4.97
C LEU A 202 -11.51 -6.52 6.10
N ASN A 203 -12.84 -6.66 6.16
CA ASN A 203 -13.67 -6.02 7.19
C ASN A 203 -13.56 -6.76 8.53
N ARG A 204 -12.49 -6.48 9.27
CA ARG A 204 -12.22 -7.06 10.59
C ARG A 204 -11.34 -6.14 11.43
N THR A 205 -11.51 -6.22 12.74
CA THR A 205 -10.60 -5.59 13.69
C THR A 205 -9.44 -6.54 13.97
N ASP A 206 -8.38 -6.40 13.19
CA ASP A 206 -7.15 -7.18 13.29
C ASP A 206 -6.00 -6.48 12.56
N ILE A 207 -4.77 -6.95 12.75
CA ILE A 207 -3.64 -6.64 11.87
C ILE A 207 -3.63 -7.64 10.71
N ILE A 208 -3.54 -7.11 9.49
CA ILE A 208 -3.39 -7.89 8.25
C ILE A 208 -1.95 -7.69 7.76
N ASP A 209 -1.07 -8.54 8.27
CA ASP A 209 0.28 -8.74 7.77
C ASP A 209 0.31 -9.84 6.70
N LYS A 210 1.51 -10.20 6.25
CA LYS A 210 1.69 -11.25 5.24
C LYS A 210 1.19 -12.62 5.67
N GLU A 211 1.38 -13.00 6.93
CA GLU A 211 0.89 -14.28 7.45
C GLU A 211 -0.65 -14.28 7.46
N ARG A 212 -1.25 -13.20 7.94
CA ARG A 212 -2.71 -13.07 7.93
C ARG A 212 -3.25 -13.05 6.51
N ALA A 213 -2.57 -12.42 5.56
CA ALA A 213 -2.95 -12.40 4.15
C ALA A 213 -3.04 -13.81 3.56
N GLU A 214 -2.09 -14.70 3.87
CA GLU A 214 -2.15 -16.12 3.44
C GLU A 214 -3.38 -16.83 4.02
N ILE A 215 -3.70 -16.58 5.29
CA ILE A 215 -4.92 -17.12 5.91
C ILE A 215 -6.15 -16.62 5.13
N LEU A 216 -6.22 -15.33 4.78
CA LEU A 216 -7.35 -14.79 4.00
C LEU A 216 -7.49 -15.44 2.63
N LEU A 217 -6.37 -15.65 1.93
CA LEU A 217 -6.36 -16.32 0.62
C LEU A 217 -6.87 -17.76 0.71
N SER A 218 -6.64 -18.46 1.82
CA SER A 218 -7.12 -19.83 2.03
C SER A 218 -8.63 -19.95 2.32
N LEU A 219 -9.31 -18.82 2.57
CA LEU A 219 -10.75 -18.79 2.90
C LEU A 219 -11.65 -18.65 1.66
N VAL A 220 -11.06 -18.51 0.46
CA VAL A 220 -11.75 -18.24 -0.80
C VAL A 220 -11.59 -19.40 -1.77
#